data_AF-A0A7K6HA54-F1
#
_entry.id   AF-A0A7K6HA54-F1
#
_cell.length_a   1.000
_cell.length_b   1.000
_cell.length_c   1.000
_cell.angle_alpha   90.00
_cell.angle_beta   90.00
_cell.angle_gamma   90.00
#
_symmetry.space_group_name_H-M   'P 1'
#
loop_
_entity.id
_entity.type
_entity.pdbx_description
1 polymer ?
#
loop_
_entity_poly.entity_id
_entity_poly.type
_entity_poly.pdbx_seq_one_letter_code
_entity_poly.pdbx_strand_id
1 'polypeptide(L)'
;RDGVFRPAVVKQLRRGHELGVQFSGERGLTFLDGGFLGDPPSVVLDATPPAGALSVGTAVCARLDPAETLYRPGTVVEVSAKPPSYRVRFAPPPPAPPVWVPRSGLRLLRPPWPLHGAPGPPPEGSGMDDADDA
;
A
#
# COMPACT_ATOMS: atom_id res chain seq x y z
N ARG A 1 3.79 -9.98 -13.14
CA ARG A 1 3.66 -11.31 -13.81
C ARG A 1 3.63 -12.36 -12.72
N ASP A 2 2.81 -13.40 -12.87
CA ASP A 2 2.75 -14.58 -11.97
C ASP A 2 2.38 -14.28 -10.50
N GLY A 3 1.66 -13.18 -10.26
CA GLY A 3 1.28 -12.76 -8.90
C GLY A 3 2.43 -12.23 -8.04
N VAL A 4 3.60 -11.97 -8.65
CA VAL A 4 4.78 -11.43 -7.96
C VAL A 4 5.03 -9.98 -8.39
N PHE A 5 5.29 -9.14 -7.39
CA PHE A 5 5.69 -7.74 -7.55
C PHE A 5 7.20 -7.64 -7.47
N ARG A 6 7.76 -6.80 -8.32
CA ARG A 6 9.20 -6.55 -8.43
C ARG A 6 9.46 -5.04 -8.44
N PRO A 7 10.58 -4.56 -7.87
CA PRO A 7 10.91 -3.14 -7.87
C PRO A 7 11.10 -2.64 -9.30
N ALA A 8 10.53 -1.48 -9.57
CA ALA A 8 10.69 -0.79 -10.84
C ALA A 8 10.66 0.72 -10.62
N VAL A 9 11.32 1.45 -11.53
CA VAL A 9 11.31 2.91 -11.54
C VAL A 9 10.43 3.38 -12.69
N VAL A 10 9.50 4.28 -12.41
CA VAL A 10 8.72 4.95 -13.45
C VAL A 10 9.66 5.88 -14.23
N LYS A 11 9.72 5.69 -15.55
CA LYS A 11 10.57 6.48 -16.45
C LYS A 11 9.77 7.29 -17.45
N GLN A 12 8.61 6.79 -17.87
CA GLN A 12 7.80 7.44 -18.90
C GLN A 12 6.31 7.28 -18.60
N LEU A 13 5.54 8.33 -18.89
CA LEU A 13 4.08 8.30 -18.93
C LEU A 13 3.65 8.65 -20.35
N ARG A 14 2.87 7.78 -21.00
CA ARG A 14 2.38 8.03 -22.37
C ARG A 14 0.92 8.53 -22.34
N ARG A 15 0.50 9.12 -23.47
CA ARG A 15 -0.90 9.49 -23.71
C ARG A 15 -1.73 8.20 -23.69
N GLY A 16 -2.74 8.12 -22.82
CA GLY A 16 -3.54 6.90 -22.63
C GLY A 16 -3.31 6.14 -21.32
N HIS A 17 -2.59 6.70 -20.35
CA HIS A 17 -2.30 6.10 -19.03
C HIS A 17 -1.38 4.86 -19.05
N GLU A 18 -0.61 4.67 -20.12
CA GLU A 18 0.44 3.64 -20.12
C GLU A 18 1.64 4.13 -19.29
N LEU A 19 2.06 3.29 -18.35
CA LEU A 19 3.19 3.54 -17.46
C LEU A 19 4.43 2.79 -17.97
N GLY A 20 5.42 3.53 -18.47
CA GLY A 20 6.74 2.99 -18.81
C GLY A 20 7.59 2.84 -17.56
N VAL A 21 7.82 1.61 -17.13
CA VAL A 21 8.64 1.27 -15.96
C VAL A 21 9.91 0.55 -16.38
N GLN A 22 10.99 0.78 -15.64
CA GLN A 22 12.24 0.04 -15.77
C GLN A 22 12.41 -0.84 -14.54
N PHE A 23 12.41 -2.16 -14.71
CA PHE A 23 12.68 -3.08 -13.60
C PHE A 23 14.17 -3.02 -13.21
N SER A 24 14.45 -3.31 -11.94
CA SER A 24 15.82 -3.39 -11.45
C SER A 24 16.61 -4.46 -12.22
N GLY A 25 17.76 -4.08 -12.78
CA GLY A 25 18.62 -4.96 -13.58
C GLY A 25 18.26 -5.04 -15.06
N GLU A 26 17.15 -4.46 -15.50
CA GLU A 26 16.76 -4.38 -16.91
C GLU A 26 17.19 -3.04 -17.53
N ARG A 27 17.60 -3.06 -18.81
CA ARG A 27 17.89 -1.83 -19.58
C ARG A 27 16.69 -1.29 -20.35
N GLY A 28 15.70 -2.14 -20.63
CA GLY A 28 14.51 -1.78 -21.38
C GLY A 28 13.43 -1.15 -20.52
N LEU A 29 12.55 -0.38 -21.16
CA LEU A 29 11.28 0.03 -20.55
C LEU A 29 10.21 -1.04 -20.85
N THR A 30 9.48 -1.44 -19.83
CA THR A 30 8.24 -2.20 -19.96
C THR A 30 7.08 -1.24 -19.80
N PHE A 31 6.16 -1.22 -20.77
CA PHE A 31 4.93 -0.43 -20.67
C PHE A 31 3.83 -1.27 -20.03
N LEU A 32 3.19 -0.71 -19.00
CA LEU A 32 2.06 -1.30 -18.29
C LEU A 32 0.79 -0.54 -18.66
N ASP A 33 -0.20 -1.24 -19.18
CA ASP A 33 -1.48 -0.66 -19.58
C ASP A 33 -2.38 -0.47 -18.35
N GLY A 34 -2.85 0.77 -18.08
CA GLY A 34 -4.01 1.07 -17.22
C GLY A 34 -4.02 0.49 -15.79
N GLY A 35 -2.89 0.00 -15.29
CA GLY A 35 -2.80 -0.99 -14.20
C GLY A 35 -3.10 -0.52 -12.77
N PHE A 36 -3.64 0.69 -12.58
CA PHE A 36 -3.98 1.22 -11.26
C PHE A 36 -5.33 0.72 -10.73
N LEU A 37 -6.26 0.36 -11.63
CA LEU A 37 -7.66 0.06 -11.29
C LEU A 37 -7.99 -1.44 -11.19
N GLY A 38 -7.02 -2.32 -11.42
CA GLY A 38 -7.21 -3.77 -11.27
C GLY A 38 -7.36 -4.19 -9.80
N ASP A 39 -8.01 -5.32 -9.55
CA ASP A 39 -8.04 -5.97 -8.24
C ASP A 39 -7.50 -7.41 -8.33
N PRO A 40 -6.30 -7.71 -7.77
CA PRO A 40 -5.38 -6.77 -7.13
C PRO A 40 -4.73 -5.78 -8.12
N PRO A 41 -4.26 -4.62 -7.66
CA PRO A 41 -3.63 -3.62 -8.52
C PRO A 41 -2.31 -4.14 -9.10
N SER A 42 -1.98 -3.71 -10.32
CA SER A 42 -0.74 -4.14 -10.99
C SER A 42 0.48 -3.31 -10.57
N VAL A 43 0.26 -2.14 -9.97
CA VAL A 43 1.29 -1.21 -9.50
C VAL A 43 0.99 -0.84 -8.06
N VAL A 44 2.00 -0.91 -7.20
CA VAL A 44 1.95 -0.49 -5.79
C VAL A 44 3.04 0.52 -5.51
N LEU A 45 2.81 1.39 -4.54
CA LEU A 45 3.84 2.31 -4.08
C LEU A 45 4.93 1.55 -3.30
N ASP A 46 6.19 1.73 -3.67
CA ASP A 46 7.34 1.18 -2.95
C ASP A 46 7.68 2.02 -1.70
N ALA A 47 6.71 2.12 -0.79
CA ALA A 47 6.85 2.83 0.47
C ALA A 47 6.49 1.93 1.65
N THR A 48 7.27 2.03 2.72
CA THR A 48 6.95 1.35 3.98
C THR A 48 5.67 1.95 4.57
N PRO A 49 4.63 1.13 4.87
CA PRO A 49 3.38 1.63 5.40
C PRO A 49 3.56 2.33 6.76
N PRO A 50 2.78 3.39 7.04
CA PRO A 50 2.70 3.95 8.38
C PRO A 50 2.06 2.94 9.33
N ALA A 51 2.43 2.98 10.62
CA ALA A 51 1.99 1.97 11.59
C ALA A 51 0.46 1.90 11.73
N GLY A 52 -0.24 3.04 11.65
CA GLY A 52 -1.70 3.11 11.73
C GLY A 52 -2.45 2.58 10.49
N ALA A 53 -1.75 2.29 9.39
CA ALA A 53 -2.38 1.74 8.18
C ALA A 53 -2.37 0.21 8.12
N LEU A 54 -1.81 -0.47 9.13
CA LEU A 54 -1.69 -1.92 9.16
C LEU A 54 -2.47 -2.50 10.35
N SER A 55 -3.51 -3.27 10.06
CA SER A 55 -4.31 -4.01 11.03
C SER A 55 -4.64 -5.41 10.50
N VAL A 56 -5.21 -6.27 11.34
CA VAL A 56 -5.74 -7.56 10.89
C VAL A 56 -6.80 -7.32 9.81
N GLY A 57 -6.69 -8.04 8.70
CA GLY A 57 -7.53 -7.88 7.51
C GLY A 57 -6.96 -6.94 6.44
N THR A 58 -5.92 -6.16 6.73
CA THR A 58 -5.30 -5.28 5.72
C THR A 58 -4.68 -6.12 4.59
N ALA A 59 -5.04 -5.79 3.35
CA ALA A 59 -4.45 -6.36 2.15
C ALA A 59 -3.11 -5.67 1.83
N VAL A 60 -2.05 -6.46 1.74
CA VAL A 60 -0.66 -5.99 1.60
C VAL A 60 0.09 -6.77 0.53
N CYS A 61 1.15 -6.18 0.02
CA CYS A 61 2.24 -6.88 -0.64
C CYS A 61 3.34 -7.12 0.39
N ALA A 62 3.65 -8.38 0.66
CA ALA A 62 4.68 -8.76 1.63
C ALA A 62 5.88 -9.41 0.93
N ARG A 63 7.07 -9.08 1.41
CA ARG A 63 8.32 -9.67 0.94
C ARG A 63 8.42 -11.12 1.41
N LEU A 64 8.73 -12.04 0.49
CA LEU A 64 8.86 -13.47 0.78
C LEU A 64 10.17 -13.80 1.49
N ASP A 65 11.27 -13.29 0.95
CA ASP A 65 12.62 -13.53 1.46
C ASP A 65 13.29 -12.17 1.74
N PRO A 66 13.84 -11.95 2.95
CA PRO A 66 14.64 -10.77 3.26
C PRO A 66 15.83 -10.52 2.31
N ALA A 67 16.41 -11.57 1.71
CA ALA A 67 17.52 -11.51 0.77
C ALA A 67 17.09 -11.18 -0.67
N GLU A 68 15.81 -11.39 -0.99
CA GLU A 68 15.26 -11.07 -2.29
C GLU A 68 14.48 -9.74 -2.28
N THR A 69 14.13 -9.25 -3.47
CA THR A 69 13.27 -8.07 -3.64
C THR A 69 11.90 -8.44 -4.21
N LEU A 70 11.48 -9.69 -4.05
CA LEU A 70 10.20 -10.20 -4.54
C LEU A 70 9.10 -10.05 -3.48
N TYR A 71 7.95 -9.52 -3.91
CA TYR A 71 6.78 -9.30 -3.05
C TYR A 71 5.58 -10.08 -3.59
N ARG A 72 4.73 -10.56 -2.69
CA ARG A 72 3.46 -11.23 -3.03
C ARG A 72 2.28 -10.63 -2.29
N PRO A 73 1.09 -10.61 -2.90
CA PRO A 73 -0.16 -10.28 -2.22
C PRO A 73 -0.42 -11.20 -1.04
N GLY A 74 -0.94 -10.62 0.04
CA GLY A 74 -1.41 -11.33 1.20
C GLY A 74 -2.31 -10.48 2.08
N THR A 75 -2.76 -11.09 3.17
CA THR A 75 -3.60 -10.44 4.18
C THR A 75 -2.92 -10.56 5.53
N VAL A 76 -2.85 -9.45 6.27
CA VAL A 76 -2.40 -9.46 7.66
C VAL A 76 -3.42 -10.24 8.50
N VAL A 77 -2.97 -11.28 9.19
CA VAL A 77 -3.82 -12.11 10.08
C VAL A 77 -3.52 -11.88 11.55
N GLU A 78 -2.35 -11.34 11.88
CA GLU A 78 -1.90 -11.10 13.26
C GLU A 78 -0.92 -9.92 13.30
N VAL A 79 -0.91 -9.17 14.40
CA VAL A 79 0.01 -8.04 14.63
C VAL A 79 0.67 -8.20 15.99
N SER A 80 2.00 -8.14 16.02
CA SER A 80 2.81 -8.09 17.24
C SER A 80 3.39 -6.70 17.40
N ALA A 81 3.32 -6.13 18.60
CA ALA A 81 3.76 -4.76 18.88
C ALA A 81 5.25 -4.66 19.28
N LYS A 82 5.89 -5.76 19.69
CA LYS A 82 7.23 -5.75 20.32
C LYS A 82 8.09 -6.94 19.86
N PRO A 83 8.93 -6.79 18.81
CA PRO A 83 9.01 -5.66 17.88
C PRO A 83 7.81 -5.65 16.90
N PRO A 84 7.48 -4.50 16.28
CA PRO A 84 6.41 -4.40 15.28
C PRO A 84 6.59 -5.40 14.14
N SER A 85 5.76 -6.45 14.15
CA SER A 85 5.78 -7.55 13.17
C SER A 85 4.36 -7.91 12.78
N TYR A 86 4.19 -8.36 11.55
CA TYR A 86 2.88 -8.65 10.99
C TYR A 86 2.89 -10.05 10.41
N ARG A 87 1.94 -10.87 10.82
CA ARG A 87 1.79 -12.22 10.29
C ARG A 87 0.93 -12.14 9.03
N VAL A 88 1.48 -12.53 7.90
CA VAL A 88 0.84 -12.39 6.59
C VAL A 88 0.49 -13.76 6.02
N ARG A 89 -0.76 -13.93 5.65
CA ARG A 89 -1.25 -15.07 4.86
C ARG A 89 -1.21 -14.69 3.38
N PHE A 90 -0.33 -15.30 2.61
CA PHE A 90 -0.21 -15.05 1.18
C PHE A 90 -1.41 -15.60 0.39
N ALA A 91 -1.71 -14.97 -0.75
CA ALA A 91 -2.72 -15.47 -1.67
C ALA A 91 -2.27 -16.83 -2.28
N PRO A 92 -3.18 -17.80 -2.46
CA PRO A 92 -2.89 -19.17 -2.93
C PRO A 92 -2.28 -19.22 -4.36
N PRO A 93 -1.66 -20.35 -4.79
CA PRO A 93 -1.61 -21.69 -4.13
C PRO A 93 -0.18 -22.11 -3.68
N PRO A 94 0.08 -23.00 -2.67
CA PRO A 94 -0.73 -23.81 -1.71
C PRO A 94 -0.86 -23.15 -0.31
N PRO A 95 -1.41 -23.79 0.76
CA PRO A 95 -1.49 -23.19 2.11
C PRO A 95 -0.11 -23.13 2.77
N ALA A 96 0.70 -22.16 2.36
CA ALA A 96 1.87 -21.78 3.14
C ALA A 96 1.38 -21.25 4.50
N PRO A 97 2.03 -21.63 5.61
CA PRO A 97 1.71 -21.06 6.91
C PRO A 97 1.90 -19.53 6.84
N PRO A 98 1.09 -18.75 7.56
CA PRO A 98 1.29 -17.31 7.63
C PRO A 98 2.67 -16.97 8.19
N VAL A 99 3.40 -16.09 7.51
CA VAL A 99 4.80 -15.73 7.83
C VAL A 99 4.86 -14.40 8.56
N TRP A 100 5.74 -14.30 9.55
CA TRP A 100 6.03 -13.03 10.22
C TRP A 100 6.96 -12.17 9.38
N VAL A 101 6.52 -10.95 9.09
CA VAL A 101 7.26 -9.99 8.27
C VAL A 101 7.38 -8.67 9.05
N PRO A 102 8.57 -8.03 9.08
CA PRO A 102 8.72 -6.70 9.67
C PRO A 102 7.99 -5.66 8.80
N ARG A 103 7.63 -4.52 9.40
CA ARG A 103 6.95 -3.42 8.68
C ARG A 103 7.67 -2.99 7.39
N SER A 104 9.00 -2.99 7.40
CA SER A 104 9.84 -2.64 6.23
C SER A 104 9.70 -3.60 5.05
N GLY A 105 9.23 -4.83 5.29
CA GLY A 105 8.96 -5.83 4.27
C GLY A 105 7.53 -5.80 3.72
N LEU A 106 6.71 -4.82 4.12
CA LEU A 106 5.33 -4.66 3.65
C LEU A 106 5.19 -3.47 2.73
N ARG A 107 4.26 -3.55 1.78
CA ARG A 107 3.75 -2.46 0.94
C ARG A 107 2.24 -2.53 0.94
N LEU A 108 1.57 -1.38 0.88
CA LEU A 108 0.12 -1.37 0.79
C LEU A 108 -0.30 -1.67 -0.65
N LEU A 109 -1.23 -2.61 -0.83
CA LEU A 109 -1.82 -2.89 -2.14
C LEU A 109 -2.65 -1.70 -2.60
N ARG A 110 -3.42 -1.11 -1.68
CA ARG A 110 -4.18 0.12 -1.93
C ARG A 110 -3.64 1.23 -1.06
N PRO A 111 -3.52 2.45 -1.58
CA PRO A 111 -2.93 3.51 -0.78
C PRO A 111 -3.85 3.81 0.41
N PRO A 112 -3.30 4.21 1.56
CA PRO A 112 -4.08 4.70 2.67
C PRO A 112 -4.41 6.17 2.36
N TRP A 113 -5.16 6.43 1.29
CA TRP A 113 -5.54 7.81 0.98
C TRP A 113 -6.50 8.29 2.06
N PRO A 114 -6.18 9.28 2.90
CA PRO A 114 -7.23 10.21 3.27
C PRO A 114 -7.78 10.75 1.95
N LEU A 115 -9.10 10.67 1.75
CA LEU A 115 -9.74 11.41 0.67
C LEU A 115 -9.28 12.87 0.83
N HIS A 116 -8.57 13.39 -0.16
CA HIS A 116 -8.23 14.80 -0.23
C HIS A 116 -9.57 15.54 -0.41
N GLY A 117 -10.25 15.82 0.69
CA GLY A 117 -11.65 16.27 0.68
C GLY A 117 -12.53 15.82 1.86
N ALA A 118 -12.02 15.18 2.91
CA ALA A 118 -12.76 15.22 4.17
C ALA A 118 -12.74 16.68 4.66
N PRO A 119 -13.88 17.41 4.67
CA PRO A 119 -13.91 18.70 5.32
C PRO A 119 -13.49 18.44 6.77
N GLY A 120 -12.43 19.12 7.23
CA GLY A 120 -12.15 19.16 8.65
C GLY A 120 -13.42 19.58 9.39
N PRO A 121 -13.60 19.17 10.67
CA PRO A 121 -14.68 19.72 11.46
C PRO A 121 -14.62 21.26 11.31
N PRO A 122 -15.75 21.93 11.04
CA PRO A 122 -15.75 23.37 10.87
C PRO A 122 -15.09 24.00 12.10
N PRO A 123 -14.34 25.11 11.94
CA PRO A 123 -13.86 25.84 13.10
C PRO A 123 -15.08 26.16 13.96
N GLU A 124 -15.06 25.75 15.23
CA GLU A 124 -16.08 26.14 16.19
C GLU A 124 -16.15 27.67 16.16
N GLY A 125 -17.24 28.14 15.54
CA GLY A 125 -17.51 29.55 15.39
C GLY A 125 -17.66 30.15 16.77
N SER A 126 -16.72 31.02 17.10
CA SER A 126 -16.94 32.16 17.97
C SER A 126 -18.18 32.93 17.50
N GLY A 127 -19.30 32.74 18.20
CA GLY A 127 -20.40 33.71 18.34
C GLY A 127 -20.68 33.77 19.84
N MET A 128 -20.35 34.84 20.57
CA MET A 128 -21.04 36.13 20.55
C MET A 128 -22.55 35.94 20.81
N ASP A 129 -22.87 35.50 22.03
CA ASP A 129 -24.18 35.78 22.62
C ASP A 129 -24.15 37.23 23.13
N ASP A 130 -24.62 38.15 22.30
CA ASP A 130 -25.28 39.35 22.79
C ASP A 130 -26.58 38.88 23.46
N ALA A 131 -26.66 39.04 24.77
CA ALA A 131 -27.92 39.04 25.50
C ALA A 131 -27.95 40.30 26.38
N ASP A 132 -28.77 41.23 25.89
CA ASP A 132 -29.32 42.40 26.56
C ASP A 132 -30.05 42.02 27.88
N ASP A 133 -30.36 43.05 28.68
CA ASP A 133 -31.29 43.09 29.82
C ASP A 133 -30.72 42.93 31.26
N ALA A 134 -30.41 44.08 31.89
CA ALA A 134 -31.01 44.59 33.15
C ALA A 134 -30.28 45.85 33.68
#